data_AF-A0A961MCP6-F1
#
_entry.id   AF-A0A961MCP6-F1
#
_cell.length_a   1.000
_cell.length_b   1.000
_cell.length_c   1.000
_cell.angle_alpha   90.00
_cell.angle_beta   90.00
_cell.angle_gamma   90.00
#
_symmetry.space_group_name_H-M   'P 1'
#
loop_
_entity.id
_entity.type
_entity.pdbx_description
1 polymer ?
#
loop_
_entity_poly.entity_id
_entity_poly.type
_entity_poly.pdbx_seq_one_letter_code
_entity_poly.pdbx_strand_id
1 'polypeptide(L)'
;MEQLTFGTLIAVWEEMFGRGLFWAMVVVAVVITVLYVYVLIRDRAMSMRKFLLAQLSMPVGAVAAVAFVLTITNSSLSDMGGPIDLLVLLGIAVAGAVGFAILVYVAQSLVRGPQRGG
;
A
#
# COMPACT_ATOMS: atom_id res chain seq x y z
N MET A 1 19.36 -15.83 -24.29
CA MET A 1 18.57 -15.57 -23.07
C MET A 1 18.19 -14.11 -23.08
N GLU A 2 16.90 -13.78 -22.96
CA GLU A 2 16.51 -12.39 -22.75
C GLU A 2 17.17 -11.89 -21.47
N GLN A 3 17.86 -10.76 -21.56
CA GLN A 3 18.38 -10.11 -20.38
C GLN A 3 17.18 -9.49 -19.68
N LEU A 4 16.87 -9.96 -18.46
CA LEU A 4 15.93 -9.27 -17.57
C LEU A 4 16.58 -7.94 -17.16
N THR A 5 16.55 -6.98 -18.07
CA THR A 5 16.97 -5.61 -17.78
C THR A 5 15.87 -4.95 -16.94
N PHE A 6 16.25 -4.01 -16.08
CA PHE A 6 15.28 -3.22 -15.32
C PHE A 6 14.23 -2.55 -16.22
N GLY A 7 14.63 -2.13 -17.43
CA GLY A 7 13.72 -1.58 -18.41
C GLY A 7 12.67 -2.59 -18.88
N THR A 8 13.07 -3.85 -19.11
CA THR A 8 12.14 -4.92 -19.49
C THR A 8 11.11 -5.19 -18.39
N LEU A 9 11.54 -5.22 -17.11
CA LEU A 9 10.62 -5.43 -15.98
C LEU A 9 9.60 -4.29 -15.85
N ILE A 10 10.04 -3.03 -16.00
CA ILE A 10 9.15 -1.87 -15.97
C ILE A 10 8.16 -1.92 -17.15
N ALA A 11 8.63 -2.25 -18.35
CA ALA A 11 7.78 -2.36 -19.53
C ALA A 11 6.67 -3.42 -19.34
N VAL A 12 7.01 -4.57 -18.74
CA VAL A 12 6.01 -5.61 -18.42
C VAL A 12 4.97 -5.08 -17.43
N TRP A 13 5.37 -4.33 -16.39
CA TRP A 13 4.41 -3.76 -15.44
C TRP A 13 3.53 -2.68 -16.08
N GLU A 14 4.09 -1.83 -16.94
CA GLU A 14 3.33 -0.84 -17.71
C GLU A 14 2.31 -1.50 -18.64
N GLU A 15 2.65 -2.64 -19.24
CA GLU A 15 1.73 -3.41 -20.08
C GLU A 15 0.64 -4.10 -19.25
N MET A 16 0.99 -4.72 -18.12
CA MET A 16 0.05 -5.44 -17.26
C MET A 16 -0.97 -4.52 -16.57
N PHE A 17 -0.52 -3.39 -16.02
CA PHE A 17 -1.39 -2.47 -15.27
C PHE A 17 -1.93 -1.33 -16.15
N GLY A 18 -1.37 -1.14 -17.34
CA GLY A 18 -1.53 0.08 -18.12
C GLY A 18 -0.62 1.20 -17.60
N ARG A 19 0.03 1.90 -18.53
CA ARG A 19 0.99 2.97 -18.24
C ARG A 19 0.45 4.06 -17.31
N GLY A 20 -0.82 4.44 -17.46
CA GLY A 20 -1.45 5.46 -16.61
C GLY A 20 -1.61 5.04 -15.15
N LEU A 21 -2.18 3.84 -14.92
CA LEU A 21 -2.41 3.32 -13.57
C LEU A 21 -1.10 3.00 -12.86
N PHE A 22 -0.15 2.37 -13.56
CA PHE A 22 1.15 2.01 -13.00
C PHE A 22 1.87 3.24 -12.44
N TRP A 23 2.03 4.29 -13.25
CA TRP A 23 2.68 5.52 -12.80
C TRP A 23 1.88 6.28 -11.75
N ALA A 24 0.54 6.24 -11.80
CA ALA A 24 -0.28 6.81 -10.74
C ALA A 24 -0.03 6.13 -9.39
N MET A 25 0.05 4.80 -9.35
CA MET A 25 0.39 4.04 -8.14
C MET A 25 1.79 4.38 -7.62
N VAL A 26 2.77 4.51 -8.51
CA VAL A 26 4.14 4.94 -8.15
C VAL A 26 4.13 6.33 -7.53
N VAL A 27 3.45 7.29 -8.14
CA VAL A 27 3.33 8.66 -7.61
C VAL A 27 2.64 8.65 -6.24
N VAL A 28 1.53 7.93 -6.10
CA VAL A 28 0.82 7.80 -4.82
C VAL A 28 1.72 7.21 -3.73
N ALA A 29 2.47 6.14 -4.05
CA ALA A 29 3.41 5.54 -3.12
C ALA A 29 4.49 6.54 -2.67
N VAL A 30 5.11 7.24 -3.62
CA VAL A 30 6.13 8.28 -3.32
C VAL A 30 5.54 9.39 -2.45
N VAL A 31 4.36 9.90 -2.77
CA VAL A 31 3.68 10.97 -2.00
C VAL A 31 3.40 10.50 -0.57
N ILE A 32 2.84 9.30 -0.38
CA ILE A 32 2.56 8.76 0.96
C ILE A 32 3.85 8.60 1.75
N THR A 33 4.92 8.09 1.14
CA THR A 33 6.22 7.94 1.80
C THR A 33 6.81 9.28 2.22
N VAL A 34 6.79 10.28 1.34
CA VAL A 34 7.28 11.63 1.66
C VAL A 34 6.47 12.25 2.80
N LEU A 35 5.14 12.14 2.76
CA LEU A 35 4.28 12.63 3.82
C LEU A 35 4.53 11.91 5.15
N TYR A 36 4.77 10.60 5.11
CA TYR A 36 5.13 9.83 6.30
C TYR A 36 6.45 10.30 6.91
N VAL A 37 7.49 10.47 6.10
CA VAL A 37 8.79 10.99 6.56
C VAL A 37 8.64 12.41 7.11
N TYR A 38 7.88 13.27 6.44
CA TYR A 38 7.59 14.63 6.90
C TYR A 38 6.90 14.62 8.28
N VAL A 39 5.86 13.80 8.46
CA VAL A 39 5.15 13.63 9.74
C VAL A 39 6.11 13.15 10.83
N LEU A 40 6.97 12.17 10.53
CA LEU A 40 7.91 11.63 11.50
C LEU A 40 8.90 12.68 12.01
N ILE A 41 9.42 13.53 11.10
CA ILE A 41 10.34 14.62 11.44
C ILE A 41 9.61 15.75 12.18
N ARG A 42 8.38 16.09 11.75
CA ARG A 42 7.56 17.17 12.30
C ARG A 42 7.12 16.89 13.73
N ASP A 43 6.51 15.72 13.95
CA ASP A 43 5.84 15.42 15.22
C ASP A 43 6.85 14.97 16.30
N ARG A 44 8.03 14.46 15.91
CA ARG A 44 9.12 13.93 16.77
C ARG A 44 8.68 12.93 17.87
N ALA A 45 7.40 12.54 17.90
CA ALA A 45 6.80 11.65 18.87
C ALA A 45 5.67 10.87 18.20
N MET A 46 5.70 9.55 18.31
CA MET A 46 4.62 8.70 17.81
C MET A 46 3.50 8.63 18.84
N SER A 47 2.35 9.24 18.54
CA SER A 47 1.15 9.11 19.38
C SER A 47 0.59 7.69 19.29
N MET A 48 0.56 7.00 20.43
CA MET A 48 0.02 5.64 20.54
C MET A 48 -1.46 5.57 20.12
N ARG A 49 -2.25 6.62 20.41
CA ARG A 49 -3.67 6.64 20.05
C ARG A 49 -3.89 6.69 18.54
N LYS A 50 -3.10 7.50 17.82
CA LYS A 50 -3.12 7.53 16.34
C LYS A 50 -2.67 6.19 15.77
N PHE A 51 -1.64 5.59 16.37
CA PHE A 51 -1.12 4.29 15.95
C PHE A 51 -2.15 3.16 16.11
N LEU A 52 -2.87 3.11 17.25
CA LEU A 52 -3.93 2.11 17.46
C LEU A 52 -5.09 2.25 16.48
N LEU A 53 -5.50 3.47 16.16
CA LEU A 53 -6.54 3.70 15.15
C LEU A 53 -6.07 3.31 13.75
N ALA A 54 -4.80 3.54 13.43
CA ALA A 54 -4.19 3.06 12.20
C ALA A 54 -4.16 1.52 12.13
N GLN A 55 -3.83 0.83 13.22
CA GLN A 55 -3.89 -0.62 13.28
C GLN A 55 -5.31 -1.17 13.10
N LEU A 56 -6.31 -0.53 13.73
CA LEU A 56 -7.71 -0.94 13.58
C LEU A 56 -8.20 -0.83 12.11
N SER A 57 -7.56 0.03 11.32
CA SER A 57 -7.86 0.21 9.91
C SER A 57 -7.21 -0.82 8.97
N MET A 58 -6.27 -1.63 9.48
CA MET A 58 -5.54 -2.63 8.68
C MET A 58 -6.44 -3.61 7.91
N PRO A 59 -7.54 -4.15 8.46
CA PRO A 59 -8.42 -5.04 7.70
C PRO A 59 -9.04 -4.38 6.47
N VAL A 60 -9.33 -3.08 6.55
CA VAL A 60 -9.87 -2.31 5.41
C VAL A 60 -8.82 -2.22 4.30
N GLY A 61 -7.57 -1.94 4.67
CA GLY A 61 -6.44 -1.94 3.73
C GLY A 61 -6.19 -3.29 3.06
N ALA A 62 -6.27 -4.37 3.82
CA ALA A 62 -6.11 -5.73 3.31
C ALA A 62 -7.17 -6.06 2.25
N VAL A 63 -8.45 -5.84 2.57
CA VAL A 63 -9.56 -6.11 1.67
C VAL A 63 -9.48 -5.22 0.43
N ALA A 64 -9.18 -3.93 0.60
CA ALA A 64 -9.05 -3.01 -0.52
C ALA A 64 -7.91 -3.40 -1.47
N ALA A 65 -6.75 -3.82 -0.96
CA ALA A 65 -5.63 -4.26 -1.78
C ALA A 65 -5.94 -5.54 -2.56
N VAL A 66 -6.58 -6.52 -1.90
CA VAL A 66 -7.01 -7.77 -2.56
C VAL A 66 -8.04 -7.47 -3.64
N ALA A 67 -9.07 -6.68 -3.32
CA ALA A 67 -10.10 -6.31 -4.30
C ALA A 67 -9.52 -5.53 -5.48
N PHE A 68 -8.58 -4.61 -5.22
CA PHE A 68 -7.88 -3.85 -6.25
C PHE A 68 -7.09 -4.76 -7.20
N VAL A 69 -6.30 -5.71 -6.66
CA VAL A 69 -5.53 -6.61 -7.52
C VAL A 69 -6.46 -7.49 -8.35
N LEU A 70 -7.46 -8.13 -7.73
CA LEU A 70 -8.40 -9.01 -8.44
C LEU A 70 -9.17 -8.29 -9.56
N THR A 71 -9.56 -7.03 -9.33
CA THR A 71 -10.26 -6.22 -10.34
C THR A 71 -9.35 -5.81 -11.49
N ILE A 72 -8.11 -5.39 -11.22
CA ILE A 72 -7.17 -4.99 -12.27
C ILE A 72 -6.68 -6.19 -13.09
N THR A 73 -6.44 -7.33 -12.46
CA THR A 73 -5.98 -8.53 -13.15
C THR A 73 -7.12 -9.36 -13.75
N ASN A 74 -8.38 -8.90 -13.63
CA ASN A 74 -9.59 -9.63 -14.03
C ASN A 74 -9.58 -11.09 -13.55
N SER A 75 -9.22 -11.30 -12.28
CA SER A 75 -9.08 -12.63 -11.70
C SER A 75 -10.19 -12.91 -10.69
N SER A 76 -10.71 -14.13 -10.66
CA SER A 76 -11.64 -14.59 -9.62
C SER A 76 -10.90 -15.36 -8.53
N LEU A 77 -11.39 -15.29 -7.29
CA LEU A 77 -10.95 -16.17 -6.21
C LEU A 77 -11.17 -17.66 -6.55
N SER A 78 -12.09 -17.98 -7.46
CA SER A 78 -12.35 -19.34 -7.94
C SER A 78 -11.26 -19.90 -8.85
N ASP A 79 -10.43 -19.03 -9.44
CA ASP A 79 -9.33 -19.43 -10.32
C ASP A 79 -8.04 -19.72 -9.53
N MET A 80 -8.05 -19.39 -8.23
CA MET A 80 -6.92 -19.58 -7.33
C MET A 80 -6.91 -21.01 -6.76
N GLY A 81 -6.18 -21.90 -7.42
CA GLY A 81 -6.06 -23.31 -7.02
C GLY A 81 -4.73 -23.67 -6.37
N GLY A 82 -3.70 -22.83 -6.51
CA GLY A 82 -2.34 -23.15 -6.09
C GLY A 82 -1.95 -22.64 -4.69
N PRO A 83 -1.06 -23.34 -3.96
CA PRO A 83 -0.48 -22.81 -2.72
C PRO A 83 0.26 -21.48 -2.89
N ILE A 84 0.86 -21.26 -4.06
CA ILE A 84 1.56 -20.01 -4.39
C ILE A 84 0.56 -18.85 -4.50
N ASP A 85 -0.61 -19.07 -5.11
CA ASP A 85 -1.64 -18.04 -5.26
C ASP A 85 -2.11 -17.54 -3.89
N LEU A 86 -2.31 -18.47 -2.95
CA LEU A 86 -2.67 -18.13 -1.57
C LEU A 86 -1.57 -17.31 -0.88
N LEU A 87 -0.30 -17.69 -1.03
CA LEU A 87 0.83 -16.95 -0.47
C LEU A 87 0.93 -15.54 -1.05
N VAL A 88 0.74 -15.40 -2.36
CA VAL A 88 0.76 -14.10 -3.05
C VAL A 88 -0.41 -13.23 -2.57
N LEU A 89 -1.63 -13.79 -2.49
CA LEU A 89 -2.81 -13.06 -2.02
C LEU A 89 -2.67 -12.61 -0.56
N LEU A 90 -2.14 -13.48 0.30
CA LEU A 90 -1.82 -13.11 1.69
C LEU A 90 -0.74 -12.03 1.73
N GLY A 91 0.28 -12.11 0.87
CA GLY A 91 1.29 -11.06 0.72
C GLY A 91 0.69 -9.71 0.33
N ILE A 92 -0.23 -9.70 -0.63
CA ILE A 92 -0.98 -8.50 -1.05
C ILE A 92 -1.84 -7.97 0.11
N ALA A 93 -2.56 -8.84 0.81
CA ALA A 93 -3.39 -8.45 1.95
C ALA A 93 -2.56 -7.81 3.07
N VAL A 94 -1.41 -8.41 3.42
CA VAL A 94 -0.49 -7.87 4.43
C VAL A 94 0.11 -6.53 3.96
N ALA A 95 0.58 -6.44 2.72
CA ALA A 95 1.12 -5.19 2.18
C ALA A 95 0.06 -4.08 2.16
N GLY A 96 -1.17 -4.41 1.76
CA GLY A 96 -2.32 -3.50 1.78
C GLY A 96 -2.69 -3.02 3.18
N ALA A 97 -2.73 -3.94 4.15
CA ALA A 97 -2.98 -3.62 5.55
C ALA A 97 -1.95 -2.63 6.10
N VAL A 98 -0.66 -2.92 5.90
CA VAL A 98 0.43 -2.06 6.37
C VAL A 98 0.42 -0.71 5.67
N GLY A 99 0.27 -0.69 4.35
CA GLY A 99 0.21 0.56 3.57
C GLY A 99 -0.96 1.45 3.99
N PHE A 100 -2.14 0.85 4.24
CA PHE A 100 -3.31 1.61 4.68
C PHE A 100 -3.16 2.13 6.11
N ALA A 101 -2.56 1.36 7.02
CA ALA A 101 -2.25 1.84 8.36
C ALA A 101 -1.31 3.06 8.31
N ILE A 102 -0.28 3.02 7.45
CA ILE A 102 0.61 4.18 7.23
C ILE A 102 -0.20 5.37 6.71
N LEU A 103 -1.04 5.18 5.70
CA LEU A 103 -1.89 6.23 5.13
C LEU A 103 -2.79 6.87 6.20
N VAL A 104 -3.50 6.06 6.99
CA VAL A 104 -4.39 6.53 8.05
C VAL A 104 -3.61 7.28 9.13
N TYR A 105 -2.44 6.78 9.52
CA TYR A 105 -1.57 7.45 10.48
C TYR A 105 -1.14 8.83 9.97
N VAL A 106 -0.67 8.91 8.72
CA VAL A 106 -0.25 10.16 8.07
C VAL A 106 -1.42 11.14 8.00
N ALA A 107 -2.59 10.69 7.54
CA ALA A 107 -3.78 11.53 7.46
C ALA A 107 -4.20 12.07 8.83
N GLN A 108 -4.18 11.22 9.87
CA GLN A 108 -4.50 11.64 11.24
C GLN A 108 -3.48 12.63 11.81
N SER A 109 -2.19 12.46 11.52
CA SER A 109 -1.16 13.41 11.96
C SER A 109 -1.30 14.76 11.25
N LEU A 110 -1.57 14.75 9.94
CA LEU A 110 -1.71 15.98 9.17
C LEU A 110 -2.94 16.80 9.62
N VAL A 111 -4.08 16.14 9.83
CA VAL A 111 -5.35 16.80 10.21
C VAL A 111 -5.37 17.23 11.69
N ARG A 112 -4.92 16.38 12.62
CA ARG A 112 -5.05 16.65 14.06
C ARG A 112 -3.84 17.34 14.68
N GLY A 113 -2.77 17.57 13.91
CA GLY A 113 -1.53 18.19 14.37
C GLY A 113 -0.77 17.38 15.42
N PRO A 114 0.38 17.88 15.92
CA PRO A 114 1.16 17.23 16.96
C PRO A 114 0.32 17.08 18.23
N GLN A 115 0.10 15.84 18.68
CA GLN A 115 -0.54 15.61 19.97
C GLN A 115 0.54 15.81 21.03
N ARG A 116 0.50 16.97 21.70
CA ARG A 116 1.20 17.17 22.96
C ARG A 116 0.66 16.12 23.93
N GLY A 117 1.52 15.21 24.38
CA GLY A 117 1.19 14.28 25.46
C GLY A 117 0.70 15.09 26.66
N GLY A 118 -0.45 14.68 27.21
CA GLY A 118 -0.87 15.09 28.54
C GLY A 118 -0.05 14.34 29.58
#